data_AF-A0ABD4BFN2-F1
#
_entry.id   AF-A0ABD4BFN2-F1
#
_cell.length_a   1.000
_cell.length_b   1.000
_cell.length_c   1.000
_cell.angle_alpha   90.00
_cell.angle_beta   90.00
_cell.angle_gamma   90.00
#
_symmetry.space_group_name_H-M   'P 1'
#
loop_
_entity.id
_entity.type
_entity.pdbx_description
1 polymer ?
#
loop_
_entity_poly.entity_id
_entity_poly.type
_entity_poly.pdbx_seq_one_letter_code
_entity_poly.pdbx_strand_id
1 'polypeptide(L)'
;MSDSLIPTPIFTLIMVDSPYSLFPNVTPKGHDTLSTLTRIVTEVTQAPHTQPPLSDLRNPATYCGRSGPKWSPAQGVRKDKVGNLAIFPERDNRGKVYLYFCPDDTTVALDDVKGIGTYGVWDTLGKKNGRQPMNELQPLRFYQRMWTKRHRDNAPVLVGKPAGHELLRADNEPRYPGGWTAAGVISQAPVEMGQLCLINAEPLAIANWRIDKTTFGIIERLPGWAKISVEAQTLVKASHAYYQRGIFPPSGLVSLTPPSLVTAPLEKGGEK
;
A
#
# COMPACT_ATOMS: atom_id res chain seq x y z
N MET A 1 -28.17 26.22 -11.08
CA MET A 1 -26.87 25.80 -11.64
C MET A 1 -26.63 24.39 -11.17
N SER A 2 -26.63 23.43 -12.08
CA SER A 2 -26.36 22.03 -11.75
C SER A 2 -24.89 21.90 -11.34
N ASP A 3 -24.64 21.50 -10.10
CA ASP A 3 -23.34 20.97 -9.70
C ASP A 3 -23.13 19.66 -10.45
N SER A 4 -22.63 19.76 -11.68
CA SER A 4 -21.96 18.63 -12.32
C SER A 4 -20.77 18.31 -11.43
N LEU A 5 -20.88 17.23 -10.66
CA LEU A 5 -19.74 16.55 -10.07
C LEU A 5 -18.78 16.25 -11.22
N ILE A 6 -17.85 17.15 -11.48
CA ILE A 6 -16.68 16.86 -12.31
C ILE A 6 -16.07 15.63 -11.63
N PRO A 7 -15.98 14.47 -12.31
CA PRO A 7 -15.38 13.29 -11.72
C PRO A 7 -14.02 13.71 -11.21
N THR A 8 -13.83 13.74 -9.89
CA THR A 8 -12.52 14.06 -9.33
C THR A 8 -11.59 12.98 -9.86
N PRO A 9 -10.62 13.31 -10.73
CA PRO A 9 -9.74 12.31 -11.29
C PRO A 9 -9.04 11.59 -10.13
N ILE A 10 -8.97 10.27 -10.20
CA ILE A 10 -8.26 9.47 -9.20
C ILE A 10 -6.82 9.96 -9.20
N PHE A 11 -6.44 10.72 -8.17
CA PHE A 11 -5.08 11.22 -8.04
C PHE A 11 -4.13 10.04 -7.85
N THR A 12 -4.49 9.06 -7.03
CA THR A 12 -3.68 7.88 -6.75
C THR A 12 -4.61 6.73 -6.38
N LEU A 13 -4.34 5.53 -6.89
CA LEU A 13 -4.94 4.32 -6.37
C LEU A 13 -3.95 3.63 -5.43
N ILE A 14 -4.38 3.34 -4.21
CA ILE A 14 -3.59 2.58 -3.23
C ILE A 14 -4.32 1.27 -2.95
N MET A 15 -3.66 0.16 -3.26
CA MET A 15 -4.10 -1.19 -2.97
C MET A 15 -3.36 -1.68 -1.73
N VAL A 16 -4.10 -2.16 -0.74
CA VAL A 16 -3.58 -2.70 0.52
C VAL A 16 -4.33 -4.01 0.79
N ASP A 17 -3.63 -5.05 1.21
CA ASP A 17 -4.21 -6.36 1.55
C ASP A 17 -5.14 -6.92 0.46
N SER A 18 -4.80 -6.67 -0.80
CA SER A 18 -5.64 -7.05 -1.94
C SER A 18 -5.71 -8.58 -2.10
N PRO A 19 -6.91 -9.19 -2.08
CA PRO A 19 -7.08 -10.62 -2.35
C PRO A 19 -6.94 -10.94 -3.84
N TYR A 20 -6.78 -9.93 -4.69
CA TYR A 20 -6.64 -10.12 -6.13
C TYR A 20 -5.43 -10.99 -6.45
N SER A 21 -5.61 -12.01 -7.29
CA SER A 21 -4.54 -12.94 -7.64
C SER A 21 -4.10 -12.77 -9.08
N LEU A 22 -2.79 -12.92 -9.29
CA LEU A 22 -2.18 -12.97 -10.62
C LEU A 22 -1.76 -14.39 -11.00
N PHE A 23 -1.87 -15.35 -10.09
CA PHE A 23 -1.34 -16.70 -10.31
C PHE A 23 -2.35 -17.56 -11.10
N PRO A 24 -2.01 -18.04 -12.31
CA PRO A 24 -2.96 -18.73 -13.17
C PRO A 24 -3.57 -20.00 -12.56
N ASN A 25 -2.88 -20.62 -11.61
CA ASN A 25 -3.33 -21.83 -10.93
C ASN A 25 -4.42 -21.59 -9.88
N VAL A 26 -4.70 -20.34 -9.50
CA VAL A 26 -5.76 -20.00 -8.51
C VAL A 26 -6.77 -19.00 -9.06
N THR A 27 -6.47 -18.34 -10.18
CA THR A 27 -7.43 -17.48 -10.87
C THR A 27 -8.48 -18.33 -11.58
N PRO A 28 -9.76 -17.88 -11.66
CA PRO A 28 -10.80 -18.62 -12.35
C PRO A 28 -10.42 -18.97 -13.80
N LYS A 29 -10.80 -20.17 -14.26
CA LYS A 29 -10.46 -20.66 -15.60
C LYS A 29 -10.97 -19.68 -16.67
N GLY A 30 -10.09 -19.30 -17.59
CA GLY A 30 -10.42 -18.37 -18.67
C GLY A 30 -10.34 -16.89 -18.29
N HIS A 31 -10.01 -16.57 -17.03
CA HIS A 31 -9.79 -15.19 -16.61
C HIS A 31 -8.32 -14.81 -16.77
N ASP A 32 -8.09 -13.66 -17.40
CA ASP A 32 -6.79 -13.02 -17.47
C ASP A 32 -6.75 -11.86 -16.47
N THR A 33 -6.45 -12.20 -15.22
CA THR A 33 -6.42 -11.23 -14.13
C THR A 33 -5.26 -10.24 -14.27
N LEU A 34 -4.13 -10.64 -14.85
CA LEU A 34 -3.04 -9.71 -15.12
C LEU A 34 -3.45 -8.66 -16.13
N SER A 35 -4.04 -9.06 -17.28
CA SER A 35 -4.52 -8.07 -18.26
C SER A 35 -5.63 -7.18 -17.72
N THR A 36 -6.48 -7.71 -16.83
CA THR A 36 -7.50 -6.91 -16.14
C THR A 36 -6.86 -5.86 -15.23
N LEU A 37 -5.86 -6.25 -14.43
CA LEU A 37 -5.10 -5.30 -13.59
C LEU A 37 -4.37 -4.28 -14.45
N THR A 38 -3.71 -4.71 -15.51
CA THR A 38 -3.04 -3.82 -16.49
C THR A 38 -4.00 -2.77 -17.04
N ARG A 39 -5.22 -3.15 -17.43
CA ARG A 39 -6.25 -2.20 -17.88
C ARG A 39 -6.65 -1.22 -16.78
N ILE A 40 -6.91 -1.70 -15.56
CA ILE A 40 -7.24 -0.83 -14.42
C ILE A 40 -6.12 0.18 -14.17
N VAL A 41 -4.86 -0.28 -14.16
CA VAL A 41 -3.70 0.59 -13.97
C VAL A 41 -3.65 1.62 -15.09
N THR A 42 -3.74 1.21 -16.36
CA THR A 42 -3.77 2.14 -17.50
C THR A 42 -4.86 3.20 -17.34
N GLU A 43 -6.09 2.82 -17.04
CA GLU A 43 -7.20 3.77 -16.86
C GLU A 43 -6.91 4.78 -15.74
N VAL A 44 -6.33 4.34 -14.63
CA VAL A 44 -5.95 5.22 -13.51
C VAL A 44 -4.79 6.15 -13.89
N THR A 45 -3.84 5.68 -14.69
CA THR A 45 -2.56 6.37 -14.89
C THR A 45 -2.42 7.12 -16.21
N GLN A 46 -3.31 6.91 -17.18
CA GLN A 46 -3.22 7.48 -18.53
C GLN A 46 -3.36 9.00 -18.57
N ALA A 47 -4.09 9.59 -17.62
CA ALA A 47 -4.30 11.04 -17.54
C ALA A 47 -3.99 11.60 -16.14
N PRO A 48 -2.71 11.65 -15.71
CA PRO A 48 -2.33 12.18 -14.41
C PRO A 48 -2.73 13.66 -14.29
N HIS A 49 -3.36 14.03 -13.18
CA HIS A 49 -3.70 15.42 -12.93
C HIS A 49 -2.44 16.30 -12.77
N THR A 50 -2.39 17.45 -13.41
CA THR A 50 -1.20 18.34 -13.40
C THR A 50 -1.34 19.54 -12.46
N GLN A 51 -2.56 19.85 -12.01
CA GLN A 51 -2.86 21.00 -11.16
C GLN A 51 -3.18 20.60 -9.70
N PRO A 52 -3.13 21.55 -8.75
CA PRO A 52 -2.22 22.69 -8.84
C PRO A 52 -0.76 22.20 -9.02
N PRO A 53 0.16 23.05 -9.49
CA PRO A 53 1.58 22.72 -9.51
C PRO A 53 2.05 22.38 -8.09
N LEU A 54 2.97 21.42 -7.93
CA LEU A 54 3.45 21.02 -6.60
C LEU A 54 4.08 22.19 -5.81
N SER A 55 4.65 23.17 -6.52
CA SER A 55 5.18 24.40 -5.93
C SER A 55 4.13 25.19 -5.15
N ASP A 56 2.87 25.09 -5.55
CA ASP A 56 1.77 25.91 -5.02
C ASP A 56 1.15 25.23 -3.79
N LEU A 57 1.26 23.90 -3.69
CA LEU A 57 0.78 23.14 -2.54
C LEU A 57 1.39 23.60 -1.21
N ARG A 58 2.60 24.19 -1.25
CA ARG A 58 3.30 24.73 -0.08
C ARG A 58 2.51 25.78 0.69
N ASN A 59 1.54 26.46 0.07
CA ASN A 59 0.79 27.53 0.72
C ASN A 59 -0.15 26.94 1.80
N PRO A 60 0.13 27.13 3.11
CA PRO A 60 -0.68 26.54 4.17
C PRO A 60 -2.07 27.16 4.25
N ALA A 61 -2.24 28.42 3.81
CA ALA A 61 -3.55 29.08 3.80
C ALA A 61 -4.50 28.45 2.79
N THR A 62 -3.98 27.96 1.66
CA THR A 62 -4.77 27.36 0.58
C THR A 62 -4.90 25.84 0.74
N TYR A 63 -3.83 25.14 1.15
CA TYR A 63 -3.75 23.68 1.12
C TYR A 63 -3.64 23.04 2.51
N CYS A 64 -3.86 23.81 3.58
CA CYS A 64 -3.98 23.34 4.97
C CYS A 64 -2.82 22.44 5.43
N GLY A 65 -1.61 22.68 4.93
CA GLY A 65 -0.42 21.92 5.32
C GLY A 65 -0.35 20.48 4.79
N ARG A 66 -1.14 20.12 3.77
CA ARG A 66 -1.07 18.79 3.11
C ARG A 66 0.30 18.49 2.50
N SER A 67 1.08 19.52 2.17
CA SER A 67 2.48 19.44 1.78
C SER A 67 3.37 20.21 2.76
N GLY A 68 4.64 19.82 2.85
CA GLY A 68 5.62 20.55 3.65
C GLY A 68 5.99 21.91 3.07
N PRO A 69 6.47 22.85 3.90
CA PRO A 69 6.79 24.22 3.47
C PRO A 69 7.96 24.32 2.48
N LYS A 70 8.75 23.24 2.34
CA LYS A 70 9.90 23.14 1.43
C LYS A 70 9.72 22.03 0.39
N TRP A 71 8.49 21.81 -0.05
CA TRP A 71 8.20 20.88 -1.16
C TRP A 71 8.44 21.55 -2.51
N SER A 72 8.97 20.80 -3.46
CA SER A 72 9.21 21.24 -4.83
C SER A 72 8.90 20.08 -5.77
N PRO A 73 8.71 20.30 -7.08
CA PRO A 73 8.42 19.21 -8.00
C PRO A 73 9.43 18.04 -7.99
N ALA A 74 10.67 18.27 -7.56
CA ALA A 74 11.73 17.25 -7.55
C ALA A 74 12.02 16.67 -6.16
N GLN A 75 11.89 17.47 -5.10
CA GLN A 75 12.31 17.08 -3.74
C GLN A 75 11.54 17.82 -2.65
N GLY A 76 11.39 17.16 -1.51
CA GLY A 76 10.92 17.75 -0.27
C GLY A 76 12.06 17.83 0.76
N VAL A 77 11.98 18.83 1.64
CA VAL A 77 12.90 18.98 2.77
C VAL A 77 12.13 19.03 4.08
N ARG A 78 12.56 18.24 5.07
CA ARG A 78 11.99 18.27 6.43
C ARG A 78 13.05 18.07 7.50
N LYS A 79 12.74 18.49 8.72
CA LYS A 79 13.58 18.14 9.87
C LYS A 79 13.41 16.65 10.20
N ASP A 80 14.51 15.96 10.45
CA ASP A 80 14.51 14.62 11.03
C ASP A 80 14.22 14.67 12.54
N LYS A 81 14.31 13.52 13.21
CA LYS A 81 14.05 13.40 14.66
C LYS A 81 15.05 14.17 15.53
N VAL A 82 16.22 14.50 15.00
CA VAL A 82 17.30 15.21 15.70
C VAL A 82 17.41 16.68 15.26
N GLY A 83 16.52 17.12 14.37
CA GLY A 83 16.43 18.50 13.89
C GLY A 83 17.23 18.81 12.63
N ASN A 84 17.97 17.83 12.07
CA ASN A 84 18.73 18.00 10.83
C ASN A 84 17.81 18.06 9.63
N LEU A 85 18.21 18.75 8.56
CA LEU A 85 17.45 18.78 7.32
C LEU A 85 17.68 17.49 6.52
N ALA A 86 16.63 16.69 6.38
CA ALA A 86 16.58 15.54 5.48
C ALA A 86 15.94 15.96 4.15
N ILE A 87 16.64 15.67 3.05
CA ILE A 87 16.17 15.82 1.67
C ILE A 87 15.64 14.46 1.22
N PHE A 88 14.47 14.45 0.58
CA PHE A 88 13.89 13.23 0.02
C PHE A 88 13.24 13.52 -1.34
N PRO A 89 13.16 12.52 -2.25
CA PRO A 89 12.46 12.67 -3.51
C PRO A 89 11.01 13.09 -3.28
N GLU A 90 10.54 14.12 -3.98
CA GLU A 90 9.14 14.55 -3.86
C GLU A 90 8.22 13.47 -4.40
N ARG A 91 7.09 13.25 -3.72
CA ARG A 91 6.13 12.24 -4.08
C ARG A 91 4.92 12.86 -4.75
N ASP A 92 5.09 13.22 -6.02
CA ASP A 92 3.93 13.40 -6.88
C ASP A 92 3.24 12.04 -7.07
N ASN A 93 2.20 11.78 -6.28
CA ASN A 93 1.47 10.52 -6.39
C ASN A 93 0.44 10.53 -7.53
N ARG A 94 0.30 11.64 -8.27
CA ARG A 94 -0.73 11.81 -9.31
C ARG A 94 -0.54 10.82 -10.45
N GLY A 95 -1.62 10.13 -10.83
CA GLY A 95 -1.63 9.08 -11.85
C GLY A 95 -0.68 7.93 -11.53
N LYS A 96 -0.62 7.50 -10.27
CA LYS A 96 0.15 6.32 -9.85
C LYS A 96 -0.74 5.30 -9.17
N VAL A 97 -0.40 4.04 -9.33
CA VAL A 97 -0.97 2.93 -8.56
C VAL A 97 0.08 2.38 -7.63
N TYR A 98 -0.24 2.29 -6.34
CA TYR A 98 0.64 1.69 -5.34
C TYR A 98 0.01 0.43 -4.76
N LEU A 99 0.73 -0.69 -4.80
CA LEU A 99 0.46 -1.85 -3.98
C LEU A 99 1.33 -1.83 -2.73
N TYR A 100 0.70 -1.79 -1.56
CA TYR A 100 1.35 -2.10 -0.29
C TYR A 100 1.00 -3.55 0.05
N PHE A 101 1.98 -4.45 0.04
CA PHE A 101 1.77 -5.87 0.36
C PHE A 101 2.62 -6.36 1.55
N CYS A 102 2.03 -7.21 2.37
CA CYS A 102 2.59 -7.66 3.64
C CYS A 102 2.68 -9.18 3.67
N PRO A 103 3.88 -9.77 3.57
CA PRO A 103 4.05 -11.22 3.74
C PRO A 103 3.63 -11.71 5.14
N ASP A 104 3.48 -10.79 6.10
CA ASP A 104 2.99 -11.04 7.45
C ASP A 104 1.46 -11.04 7.55
N ASP A 105 0.79 -10.35 6.62
CA ASP A 105 -0.67 -10.32 6.59
C ASP A 105 -1.17 -11.54 5.81
N THR A 106 -1.79 -12.45 6.54
CA THR A 106 -2.28 -13.72 6.00
C THR A 106 -3.76 -13.70 5.63
N THR A 107 -4.43 -12.55 5.76
CA THR A 107 -5.86 -12.39 5.45
C THR A 107 -6.17 -12.84 4.02
N VAL A 108 -5.21 -12.68 3.10
CA VAL A 108 -5.35 -13.05 1.68
C VAL A 108 -4.32 -14.09 1.22
N ALA A 109 -3.68 -14.77 2.16
CA ALA A 109 -2.65 -15.78 1.91
C ALA A 109 -3.21 -17.19 1.63
N LEU A 110 -4.53 -17.31 1.38
CA LEU A 110 -5.17 -18.61 1.22
C LEU A 110 -4.65 -19.33 -0.03
N ASP A 111 -4.51 -20.66 0.02
CA ASP A 111 -3.99 -21.47 -1.11
C ASP A 111 -4.77 -21.23 -2.43
N ASP A 112 -6.08 -21.07 -2.34
CA ASP A 112 -6.99 -20.81 -3.47
C ASP A 112 -7.13 -19.30 -3.81
N VAL A 113 -6.46 -18.42 -3.06
CA VAL A 113 -6.48 -16.97 -3.29
C VAL A 113 -5.13 -16.48 -3.80
N LYS A 114 -4.04 -16.75 -3.08
CA LYS A 114 -2.70 -16.20 -3.35
C LYS A 114 -2.73 -14.71 -3.69
N GLY A 115 -3.33 -13.91 -2.81
CA GLY A 115 -3.56 -12.49 -3.06
C GLY A 115 -2.26 -11.70 -3.15
N ILE A 116 -2.20 -10.75 -4.09
CA ILE A 116 -1.06 -9.82 -4.21
C ILE A 116 -0.87 -8.95 -2.96
N GLY A 117 -1.88 -8.87 -2.07
CA GLY A 117 -1.76 -8.24 -0.76
C GLY A 117 -0.81 -8.95 0.20
N THR A 118 -0.61 -10.27 0.06
CA THR A 118 0.39 -11.02 0.83
C THR A 118 1.69 -11.18 0.04
N TYR A 119 1.59 -11.57 -1.24
CA TYR A 119 2.75 -12.02 -2.01
C TYR A 119 3.39 -10.95 -2.89
N GLY A 120 2.76 -9.77 -3.02
CA GLY A 120 3.16 -8.77 -3.99
C GLY A 120 2.91 -9.23 -5.42
N VAL A 121 3.41 -8.44 -6.36
CA VAL A 121 3.47 -8.78 -7.78
C VAL A 121 4.87 -9.31 -8.07
N TRP A 122 4.96 -10.56 -8.52
CA TRP A 122 6.24 -11.20 -8.83
C TRP A 122 6.75 -10.78 -10.21
N ASP A 123 8.07 -10.84 -10.40
CA ASP A 123 8.69 -10.60 -11.71
C ASP A 123 8.29 -11.68 -12.72
N THR A 124 8.05 -12.90 -12.24
CA THR A 124 7.55 -14.03 -13.04
C THR A 124 6.48 -14.79 -12.27
N LEU A 125 5.44 -15.28 -12.96
CA LEU A 125 4.37 -16.09 -12.34
C LEU A 125 4.66 -17.60 -12.43
N GLY A 126 5.92 -17.97 -12.20
CA GLY A 126 6.43 -19.34 -12.25
C GLY A 126 7.07 -19.72 -13.60
N LYS A 127 7.83 -20.82 -13.60
CA LYS A 127 8.70 -21.26 -14.72
C LYS A 127 7.98 -21.55 -16.05
N LYS A 128 6.66 -21.81 -16.01
CA LYS A 128 5.86 -22.20 -17.18
C LYS A 128 5.05 -21.03 -17.77
N ASN A 129 4.95 -19.90 -17.07
CA ASN A 129 4.25 -18.72 -17.55
C ASN A 129 5.29 -17.71 -18.03
N GLY A 130 5.34 -17.46 -19.35
CA GLY A 130 6.30 -16.54 -19.95
C GLY A 130 6.00 -15.06 -19.66
N ARG A 131 4.85 -14.73 -19.06
CA ARG A 131 4.49 -13.35 -18.69
C ARG A 131 5.30 -12.87 -17.49
N GLN A 132 5.64 -11.59 -17.55
CA GLN A 132 6.46 -10.90 -16.55
C GLN A 132 5.65 -9.73 -15.98
N PRO A 133 4.81 -9.96 -14.94
CA PRO A 133 3.82 -8.99 -14.50
C PRO A 133 4.39 -7.61 -14.17
N MET A 134 5.52 -7.57 -13.44
CA MET A 134 6.15 -6.29 -13.12
C MET A 134 6.66 -5.55 -14.36
N ASN A 135 7.10 -6.26 -15.40
CA ASN A 135 7.52 -5.63 -16.66
C ASN A 135 6.34 -5.07 -17.46
N GLU A 136 5.14 -5.65 -17.31
CA GLU A 136 3.91 -5.11 -17.90
C GLU A 136 3.37 -3.90 -17.12
N LEU A 137 3.48 -3.91 -15.79
CA LEU A 137 2.84 -2.93 -14.91
C LEU A 137 3.74 -1.71 -14.62
N GLN A 138 5.06 -1.89 -14.48
CA GLN A 138 5.97 -0.79 -14.14
C GLN A 138 5.94 0.38 -15.14
N PRO A 139 5.92 0.14 -16.49
CA PRO A 139 5.84 1.23 -17.45
C PRO A 139 4.54 2.05 -17.33
N LEU A 140 3.50 1.44 -16.76
CA LEU A 140 2.19 2.06 -16.52
C LEU A 140 2.13 2.75 -15.16
N ARG A 141 3.26 3.09 -14.54
CA ARG A 141 3.31 3.81 -13.24
C ARG A 141 2.66 3.01 -12.11
N PHE A 142 2.78 1.68 -12.16
CA PHE A 142 2.52 0.79 -11.03
C PHE A 142 3.75 0.64 -10.15
N TYR A 143 3.55 0.78 -8.86
CA TYR A 143 4.59 0.70 -7.85
C TYR A 143 4.17 -0.26 -6.74
N GLN A 144 5.12 -0.96 -6.15
CA GLN A 144 4.86 -1.77 -4.97
C GLN A 144 5.85 -1.55 -3.85
N ARG A 145 5.38 -1.77 -2.62
CA ARG A 145 6.14 -1.71 -1.38
C ARG A 145 5.84 -2.91 -0.52
N MET A 146 6.90 -3.47 0.06
CA MET A 146 6.79 -4.51 1.06
C MET A 146 6.82 -3.90 2.45
N TRP A 147 5.85 -4.27 3.28
CA TRP A 147 5.79 -3.98 4.70
C TRP A 147 5.90 -5.31 5.42
N THR A 148 6.78 -5.39 6.42
CA THR A 148 7.00 -6.63 7.18
C THR A 148 7.49 -6.32 8.57
N LYS A 149 7.21 -7.20 9.54
CA LYS A 149 7.76 -7.16 10.90
C LYS A 149 9.14 -7.78 10.99
N ARG A 150 9.61 -8.47 9.94
CA ARG A 150 10.93 -9.11 9.88
C ARG A 150 12.07 -8.15 10.19
N HIS A 151 13.12 -8.69 10.81
CA HIS A 151 14.41 -8.04 11.04
C HIS A 151 15.47 -8.84 10.29
N ARG A 152 16.39 -8.14 9.64
CA ARG A 152 17.54 -8.71 8.93
C ARG A 152 18.78 -7.96 9.39
N ASP A 153 19.85 -8.69 9.69
CA ASP A 153 21.11 -8.11 10.20
C ASP A 153 20.89 -7.21 11.43
N ASN A 154 20.03 -7.65 12.36
CA ASN A 154 19.61 -6.90 13.55
C ASN A 154 18.93 -5.54 13.27
N ALA A 155 18.55 -5.26 12.02
CA ALA A 155 17.87 -4.06 11.61
C ALA A 155 16.44 -4.36 11.12
N PRO A 156 15.48 -3.44 11.34
CA PRO A 156 14.16 -3.57 10.75
C PRO A 156 14.22 -3.50 9.23
N VAL A 157 13.50 -4.37 8.54
CA VAL A 157 13.23 -4.17 7.11
C VAL A 157 12.34 -2.94 6.96
N LEU A 158 12.76 -1.99 6.11
CA LEU A 158 12.13 -0.68 5.92
C LEU A 158 11.26 -0.67 4.67
N VAL A 159 10.04 -0.12 4.76
CA VAL A 159 9.06 -0.06 3.64
C VAL A 159 9.45 0.95 2.55
N GLY A 160 10.40 1.84 2.86
CA GLY A 160 10.81 2.97 2.04
C GLY A 160 12.27 2.92 1.59
N LYS A 161 12.88 1.73 1.47
CA LYS A 161 14.21 1.59 0.89
C LYS A 161 14.25 2.06 -0.57
N PRO A 162 15.45 2.37 -1.12
CA PRO A 162 15.63 2.53 -2.56
C PRO A 162 15.10 1.33 -3.34
N ALA A 163 14.73 1.58 -4.59
CA ALA A 163 14.21 0.53 -5.46
C ALA A 163 15.22 -0.61 -5.61
N GLY A 164 14.72 -1.84 -5.57
CA GLY A 164 15.54 -3.04 -5.64
C GLY A 164 14.72 -4.29 -5.35
N HIS A 165 15.33 -5.44 -5.58
CA HIS A 165 14.74 -6.72 -5.26
C HIS A 165 14.83 -7.01 -3.77
N GLU A 166 13.70 -7.36 -3.17
CA GLU A 166 13.63 -7.79 -1.77
C GLU A 166 13.17 -9.23 -1.68
N LEU A 167 13.80 -9.97 -0.77
CA LEU A 167 13.35 -11.31 -0.41
C LEU A 167 12.04 -11.20 0.39
N LEU A 168 11.03 -11.96 -0.02
CA LEU A 168 9.80 -12.11 0.77
C LEU A 168 10.08 -12.89 2.07
N ARG A 169 10.96 -13.89 1.97
CA ARG A 169 11.42 -14.74 3.07
C ARG A 169 12.87 -15.16 2.83
N ALA A 170 13.75 -14.76 3.74
CA ALA A 170 15.17 -15.14 3.75
C ALA A 170 15.37 -16.51 4.43
N ASP A 171 16.58 -17.05 4.27
CA ASP A 171 16.98 -18.30 4.92
C ASP A 171 16.88 -18.17 6.44
N ASN A 172 16.39 -19.22 7.10
CA ASN A 172 16.13 -19.27 8.55
C ASN A 172 15.02 -18.34 9.08
N GLU A 173 14.34 -17.58 8.21
CA GLU A 173 13.18 -16.81 8.65
C GLU A 173 11.93 -17.71 8.81
N PRO A 174 11.10 -17.46 9.84
CA PRO A 174 9.87 -18.23 10.03
C PRO A 174 8.94 -18.04 8.84
N ARG A 175 8.20 -19.12 8.52
CA ARG A 175 7.21 -19.16 7.43
C ARG A 175 6.19 -18.03 7.58
N TYR A 176 5.77 -17.75 8.81
CA TYR A 176 4.88 -16.63 9.15
C TYR A 176 5.58 -15.68 10.12
N PRO A 177 5.79 -14.43 9.72
CA PRO A 177 6.39 -13.42 10.59
C PRO A 177 5.34 -12.88 11.58
N GLY A 178 5.58 -13.03 12.89
CA GLY A 178 4.71 -12.49 13.94
C GLY A 178 4.27 -13.43 15.07
N GLY A 179 4.62 -14.72 15.02
CA GLY A 179 4.29 -15.68 16.08
C GLY A 179 2.94 -16.40 15.89
N TRP A 180 2.84 -17.60 16.44
CA TRP A 180 1.79 -18.60 16.19
C TRP A 180 0.38 -18.16 16.61
N THR A 181 -0.58 -18.31 15.71
CA THR A 181 -1.96 -18.68 16.10
C THR A 181 -2.36 -19.92 15.30
N ALA A 182 -2.80 -20.98 15.99
CA ALA A 182 -3.05 -22.29 15.41
C ALA A 182 -4.10 -22.30 14.29
N ALA A 183 -4.97 -21.27 14.24
CA ALA A 183 -5.99 -21.11 13.21
C ALA A 183 -5.43 -20.69 11.83
N GLY A 184 -4.23 -20.09 11.76
CA GLY A 184 -3.62 -19.68 10.49
C GLY A 184 -2.95 -20.82 9.72
N VAL A 185 -2.60 -21.93 10.38
CA VAL A 185 -1.76 -22.98 9.79
C VAL A 185 -2.49 -23.79 8.70
N ILE A 186 -3.83 -23.80 8.70
CA ILE A 186 -4.63 -24.80 7.98
C ILE A 186 -4.92 -24.41 6.51
N SER A 187 -4.68 -23.17 6.07
CA SER A 187 -5.09 -22.74 4.72
C SER A 187 -4.10 -21.87 3.94
N GLN A 188 -2.84 -21.76 4.37
CA GLN A 188 -1.92 -20.72 3.89
C GLN A 188 -0.89 -21.21 2.86
N ALA A 189 -0.90 -20.60 1.68
CA ALA A 189 0.14 -20.80 0.67
C ALA A 189 1.50 -20.34 1.26
N PRO A 190 2.55 -21.17 1.19
CA PRO A 190 3.85 -20.77 1.70
C PRO A 190 4.36 -19.54 0.96
N VAL A 191 4.87 -18.55 1.70
CA VAL A 191 5.86 -17.63 1.12
C VAL A 191 7.09 -18.47 0.79
N GLU A 192 7.33 -18.69 -0.50
CA GLU A 192 8.46 -19.48 -0.97
C GLU A 192 9.77 -18.83 -0.50
N MET A 193 10.64 -19.65 0.10
CA MET A 193 11.96 -19.21 0.54
C MET A 193 12.78 -18.80 -0.69
N GLY A 194 13.48 -17.67 -0.61
CA GLY A 194 14.29 -17.19 -1.73
C GLY A 194 13.50 -16.44 -2.82
N GLN A 195 12.17 -16.29 -2.69
CA GLN A 195 11.38 -15.53 -3.66
C GLN A 195 11.72 -14.04 -3.58
N LEU A 196 12.15 -13.48 -4.72
CA LEU A 196 12.41 -12.06 -4.90
C LEU A 196 11.18 -11.36 -5.48
N CYS A 197 10.95 -10.13 -5.02
CA CYS A 197 10.00 -9.19 -5.62
C CYS A 197 10.69 -7.86 -5.87
N LEU A 198 10.46 -7.27 -7.04
CA LEU A 198 10.91 -5.91 -7.33
C LEU A 198 10.12 -4.89 -6.51
N ILE A 199 10.77 -4.24 -5.55
CA ILE A 199 10.23 -3.08 -4.86
C ILE A 199 10.69 -1.85 -5.63
N ASN A 200 9.78 -1.17 -6.32
CA ASN A 200 10.10 -0.08 -7.24
C ASN A 200 9.56 1.29 -6.82
N ALA A 201 8.84 1.36 -5.70
CA ALA A 201 8.29 2.62 -5.21
C ALA A 201 9.37 3.54 -4.60
N GLU A 202 9.18 4.85 -4.68
CA GLU A 202 10.19 5.86 -4.30
C GLU A 202 10.57 5.78 -2.80
N PRO A 203 11.78 6.15 -2.38
CA PRO A 203 12.13 6.12 -0.95
C PRO A 203 11.17 6.91 -0.05
N LEU A 204 10.91 6.39 1.16
CA LEU A 204 10.12 7.10 2.18
C LEU A 204 11.01 7.56 3.30
N ALA A 205 10.95 8.82 3.69
CA ALA A 205 11.68 9.25 4.87
C ALA A 205 10.97 8.87 6.20
N ILE A 206 9.79 8.23 6.17
CA ILE A 206 9.20 7.48 7.31
C ILE A 206 9.25 6.00 6.96
N ALA A 207 10.44 5.50 6.59
CA ALA A 207 10.63 4.13 6.12
C ALA A 207 10.40 3.08 7.22
N ASN A 208 10.53 3.48 8.49
CA ASN A 208 10.15 2.64 9.61
C ASN A 208 8.72 2.99 10.04
N TRP A 209 7.79 2.13 9.64
CA TRP A 209 6.36 2.26 9.93
C TRP A 209 5.99 1.78 11.34
N ARG A 210 6.88 1.02 12.00
CA ARG A 210 6.59 0.39 13.28
C ARG A 210 6.44 1.47 14.36
N ILE A 211 5.28 1.47 15.02
CA ILE A 211 5.01 2.30 16.19
C ILE A 211 4.89 1.33 17.37
N ASP A 212 5.92 1.31 18.22
CA ASP A 212 5.88 0.54 19.46
C ASP A 212 5.08 1.29 20.55
N LYS A 213 4.85 0.61 21.68
CA LYS A 213 4.08 1.16 22.81
C LYS A 213 4.67 2.48 23.30
N THR A 214 6.00 2.58 23.35
CA THR A 214 6.73 3.77 23.82
C THR A 214 6.49 4.95 22.89
N THR A 215 6.66 4.74 21.58
CA THR A 215 6.46 5.73 20.53
C THR A 215 5.00 6.17 20.46
N PHE A 216 4.05 5.22 20.56
CA PHE A 216 2.63 5.54 20.60
C PHE A 216 2.27 6.41 21.80
N GLY A 217 2.81 6.08 22.98
CA GLY A 217 2.61 6.90 24.18
C GLY A 217 3.20 8.32 24.07
N ILE A 218 4.22 8.54 23.22
CA ILE A 218 4.69 9.89 22.87
C ILE A 218 3.68 10.59 21.96
N ILE A 219 3.17 9.90 20.94
CA ILE A 219 2.17 10.44 20.00
C ILE A 219 0.93 10.93 20.73
N GLU A 220 0.42 10.16 21.70
CA GLU A 220 -0.75 10.52 22.50
C GLU A 220 -0.56 11.80 23.35
N ARG A 221 0.69 12.19 23.63
CA ARG A 221 1.03 13.40 24.39
C ARG A 221 1.33 14.60 23.51
N LEU A 222 1.39 14.43 22.18
CA LEU A 222 1.67 15.55 21.28
C LEU A 222 0.50 16.55 21.30
N PRO A 223 0.76 17.87 21.25
CA PRO A 223 -0.30 18.88 21.24
C PRO A 223 -1.32 18.72 20.10
N GLY A 224 -0.92 18.08 18.99
CA GLY A 224 -1.81 17.77 17.87
C GLY A 224 -2.82 16.67 18.16
N TRP A 225 -2.53 15.76 19.10
CA TRP A 225 -3.42 14.66 19.47
C TRP A 225 -4.76 15.17 20.04
N ALA A 226 -4.70 16.18 20.90
CA ALA A 226 -5.89 16.81 21.46
C ALA A 226 -6.77 17.54 20.41
N LYS A 227 -6.25 17.79 19.20
CA LYS A 227 -6.96 18.49 18.13
C LYS A 227 -7.76 17.56 17.20
N ILE A 228 -7.54 16.25 17.26
CA ILE A 228 -8.31 15.28 16.48
C ILE A 228 -9.52 14.78 17.28
N SER A 229 -10.62 14.44 16.59
CA SER A 229 -11.88 14.05 17.25
C SER A 229 -11.72 12.77 18.09
N VAL A 230 -12.63 12.57 19.04
CA VAL A 230 -12.62 11.38 19.92
C VAL A 230 -12.74 10.09 19.10
N GLU A 231 -13.55 10.12 18.04
CA GLU A 231 -13.75 9.00 17.11
C GLU A 231 -12.45 8.68 16.37
N ALA A 232 -11.76 9.71 15.87
CA ALA A 232 -10.47 9.56 15.19
C ALA A 232 -9.38 9.03 16.13
N GLN A 233 -9.31 9.55 17.36
CA GLN A 233 -8.41 9.03 18.39
C GLN A 233 -8.68 7.55 18.70
N THR A 234 -9.96 7.19 18.81
CA THR A 234 -10.40 5.81 19.06
C THR A 234 -10.00 4.89 17.92
N LEU A 235 -10.20 5.32 16.67
CA LEU A 235 -9.77 4.59 15.49
C LEU A 235 -8.25 4.39 15.46
N VAL A 236 -7.46 5.45 15.70
CA VAL A 236 -6.00 5.35 15.71
C VAL A 236 -5.49 4.40 16.80
N LYS A 237 -6.10 4.43 17.99
CA LYS A 237 -5.81 3.48 19.09
C LYS A 237 -6.13 2.03 18.71
N ALA A 238 -7.29 1.80 18.09
CA ALA A 238 -7.69 0.48 17.61
C ALA A 238 -6.74 -0.03 16.52
N SER A 239 -6.37 0.81 15.55
CA SER A 239 -5.39 0.47 14.52
C SER A 239 -4.02 0.13 15.11
N HIS A 240 -3.54 0.88 16.12
CA HIS A 240 -2.30 0.55 16.81
C HIS A 240 -2.38 -0.83 17.49
N ALA A 241 -3.48 -1.12 18.19
CA ALA A 241 -3.69 -2.42 18.83
C ALA A 241 -3.75 -3.57 17.81
N TYR A 242 -4.38 -3.35 16.65
CA TYR A 242 -4.40 -4.32 15.55
C TYR A 242 -3.00 -4.65 15.07
N TYR A 243 -2.20 -3.66 14.68
CA TYR A 243 -0.87 -3.93 14.14
C TYR A 243 0.12 -4.45 15.19
N GLN A 244 -0.02 -4.03 16.44
CA GLN A 244 0.86 -4.44 17.53
C GLN A 244 0.52 -5.83 18.08
N ARG A 245 -0.77 -6.16 18.20
CA ARG A 245 -1.26 -7.34 18.95
C ARG A 245 -2.24 -8.23 18.18
N GLY A 246 -2.63 -7.88 16.95
CA GLY A 246 -3.61 -8.62 16.17
C GLY A 246 -5.06 -8.45 16.66
N ILE A 247 -5.34 -7.43 17.47
CA ILE A 247 -6.69 -7.18 18.00
C ILE A 247 -7.48 -6.35 16.99
N PHE A 248 -8.48 -6.95 16.35
CA PHE A 248 -9.35 -6.24 15.41
C PHE A 248 -10.12 -5.10 16.08
N PRO A 249 -10.32 -3.96 15.38
CA PRO A 249 -11.23 -2.92 15.84
C PRO A 249 -12.65 -3.47 16.06
N PRO A 250 -13.39 -2.97 17.06
CA PRO A 250 -14.77 -3.40 17.29
C PRO A 250 -15.66 -3.01 16.10
N SER A 251 -16.72 -3.80 15.86
CA SER A 251 -17.63 -3.60 14.72
C SER A 251 -18.36 -2.24 14.71
N GLY A 252 -18.56 -1.65 15.90
CA GLY A 252 -19.10 -0.28 16.03
C GLY A 252 -18.14 0.82 15.58
N LEU A 253 -16.86 0.50 15.39
CA LEU A 253 -15.82 1.42 14.91
C LEU A 253 -15.42 1.13 13.46
N VAL A 254 -15.42 -0.15 13.05
CA VAL A 254 -15.17 -0.59 11.67
C VAL A 254 -16.22 -1.64 11.31
N SER A 255 -17.07 -1.34 10.32
CA SER A 255 -18.09 -2.30 9.86
C SER A 255 -17.45 -3.60 9.40
N LEU A 256 -17.96 -4.72 9.90
CA LEU A 256 -17.61 -6.06 9.41
C LEU A 256 -18.56 -6.53 8.29
N THR A 257 -19.60 -5.76 8.00
CA THR A 257 -20.53 -6.05 6.90
C THR A 257 -19.92 -5.55 5.59
N PRO A 258 -19.73 -6.43 4.59
CA PRO A 258 -19.26 -6.02 3.29
C PRO A 258 -20.21 -4.99 2.64
N PRO A 259 -19.69 -4.00 1.91
CA PRO A 259 -20.54 -3.11 1.13
C PRO A 259 -21.28 -3.92 0.05
N SER A 260 -22.48 -3.45 -0.33
CA SER A 260 -23.21 -4.04 -1.45
C SER A 260 -22.38 -3.95 -2.73
N LEU A 261 -22.42 -4.99 -3.56
CA LEU A 261 -21.76 -4.98 -4.86
C LEU A 261 -22.35 -3.87 -5.73
N VAL A 262 -21.49 -3.11 -6.40
CA VAL A 262 -21.92 -2.13 -7.40
C VAL A 262 -22.40 -2.90 -8.63
N THR A 263 -23.70 -3.01 -8.82
CA THR A 263 -24.32 -3.71 -9.96
C THR A 263 -24.69 -2.78 -11.12
N ALA A 264 -24.05 -1.61 -11.22
CA ALA A 264 -24.36 -0.65 -12.29
C ALA A 264 -24.09 -1.31 -13.66
N PRO A 265 -25.07 -1.34 -14.59
CA PRO A 265 -24.83 -1.75 -15.96
C PRO A 265 -23.77 -0.84 -16.57
N LEU A 266 -22.79 -1.41 -17.28
CA LEU A 266 -21.96 -0.65 -18.20
C LEU A 266 -22.90 -0.02 -19.24
N GLU A 267 -23.24 1.26 -19.09
CA GLU A 267 -23.86 1.99 -20.18
C GLU A 267 -22.88 1.91 -21.35
N LYS A 268 -23.34 1.34 -22.47
CA LYS A 268 -22.58 1.32 -23.72
C LYS A 268 -22.21 2.76 -24.01
N GLY A 269 -20.91 3.06 -23.96
CA GLY A 269 -20.39 4.37 -24.29
C GLY A 269 -20.97 4.84 -25.60
N GLY A 270 -21.65 5.99 -25.56
CA GLY A 270 -22.14 6.65 -26.76
C GLY A 270 -20.95 7.00 -27.65
N GLU A 271 -21.00 6.54 -28.89
CA GLU A 271 -20.24 7.16 -29.97
C GLU A 271 -20.55 8.66 -29.97
N LYS A 272 -19.50 9.47 -29.79
CA LYS A 272 -19.44 10.85 -30.28
C LYS A 272 -18.07 11.06 -30.90
#